data_AF-A0A496THH3-F1
#
_entry.id   AF-A0A496THH3-F1
#
_cell.length_a   1.000
_cell.length_b   1.000
_cell.length_c   1.000
_cell.angle_alpha   90.00
_cell.angle_beta   90.00
_cell.angle_gamma   90.00
#
_symmetry.space_group_name_H-M   'P 1'
#
loop_
_entity.id
_entity.type
_entity.pdbx_description
1 polymer ?
#
loop_
_entity_poly.entity_id
_entity_poly.type
_entity_poly.pdbx_seq_one_letter_code
_entity_poly.pdbx_strand_id
1 'polypeptide(L)'
;MKKGFKRRWIKVFTGMTSIMLIMPVVSMPTMAYEPPQGSQCSNSQPTKSFVVNPPGVVKLDELDKYMTIDENYKLHFDTKQAIKDSLPPRIIYFGLKAERVNNKMIYELKTYEEVSEETIREIETLYGPSFKYISSQPLDKYQTRAEACGGGYDNPHDCPPRLDSGIYRDTRDDIVDYLLDNGLHIVPRYASYDYGDDYAKVVSAYGCGGGPFRHQAWPSPSGSVWTYRYQTPEPNPEIFSYWWPAYWWGPYVQWWHRNY
;
A
#
# COMPACT_ATOMS: atom_id res chain seq x y z
N MET A 1 -61.41 -49.14 22.54
CA MET A 1 -60.20 -48.37 22.93
C MET A 1 -60.62 -47.00 23.45
N LYS A 2 -59.88 -46.47 24.43
CA LYS A 2 -60.24 -45.48 25.46
C LYS A 2 -60.62 -44.09 24.91
N LYS A 3 -61.82 -43.60 25.23
CA LYS A 3 -62.21 -42.56 26.23
C LYS A 3 -61.85 -41.11 25.85
N GLY A 4 -62.87 -40.26 25.69
CA GLY A 4 -62.75 -38.80 25.58
C GLY A 4 -62.70 -38.09 26.93
N PHE A 5 -62.41 -36.78 26.90
CA PHE A 5 -62.93 -35.79 27.87
C PHE A 5 -62.60 -34.35 27.41
N LYS A 6 -63.62 -33.48 27.39
CA LYS A 6 -63.48 -32.01 27.38
C LYS A 6 -63.28 -31.52 28.82
N ARG A 7 -62.41 -30.53 29.05
CA ARG A 7 -62.46 -29.49 30.11
C ARG A 7 -61.34 -28.48 29.81
N ARG A 8 -61.66 -27.25 29.40
CA ARG A 8 -62.03 -26.04 30.18
C ARG A 8 -60.86 -25.46 30.99
N TRP A 9 -60.52 -24.23 30.62
CA TRP A 9 -59.55 -23.25 31.13
C TRP A 9 -59.26 -23.26 32.63
N ILE A 10 -57.98 -23.08 32.97
CA ILE A 10 -57.51 -22.33 34.14
C ILE A 10 -56.28 -21.50 33.71
N LYS A 11 -56.42 -20.18 33.70
CA LYS A 11 -55.29 -19.25 33.91
C LYS A 11 -55.29 -18.92 35.40
N VAL A 12 -54.10 -18.82 36.00
CA VAL A 12 -53.58 -17.65 36.75
C VAL A 12 -52.38 -18.06 37.62
N PHE A 13 -51.27 -17.37 37.34
CA PHE A 13 -50.15 -16.93 38.19
C PHE A 13 -49.72 -17.76 39.41
N THR A 14 -48.41 -18.01 39.52
CA THR A 14 -47.55 -17.42 40.57
C THR A 14 -46.08 -17.82 40.41
N GLY A 15 -45.18 -16.83 40.51
CA GLY A 15 -43.80 -17.01 41.00
C GLY A 15 -42.74 -17.50 40.01
N MET A 16 -42.14 -16.60 39.24
CA MET A 16 -40.74 -16.78 38.82
C MET A 16 -39.86 -15.85 39.66
N THR A 17 -39.16 -16.47 40.60
CA THR A 17 -38.00 -15.94 41.31
C THR A 17 -36.91 -15.57 40.31
N SER A 18 -36.52 -14.30 40.28
CA SER A 18 -35.32 -13.83 39.59
C SER A 18 -34.09 -14.40 40.28
N ILE A 19 -33.41 -15.32 39.62
CA ILE A 19 -32.03 -15.69 39.99
C ILE A 19 -31.14 -14.56 39.47
N MET A 20 -30.73 -13.66 40.37
CA MET A 20 -29.60 -12.76 40.12
C MET A 20 -28.33 -13.60 40.06
N LEU A 21 -27.87 -13.88 38.84
CA LEU A 21 -26.51 -14.35 38.58
C LEU A 21 -25.57 -13.17 38.80
N ILE A 22 -24.94 -13.14 39.98
CA ILE A 22 -23.78 -12.28 40.25
C ILE A 22 -22.61 -12.90 39.48
N MET A 23 -22.28 -12.34 38.33
CA MET A 23 -21.04 -12.66 37.62
C MET A 23 -19.89 -11.91 38.30
N PRO A 24 -18.83 -12.59 38.78
CA PRO A 24 -17.63 -11.91 39.23
C PRO A 24 -16.97 -11.22 38.05
N VAL A 25 -16.80 -9.89 38.15
CA VAL A 25 -15.99 -9.10 37.23
C VAL A 25 -14.53 -9.50 37.48
N VAL A 26 -14.04 -10.44 36.68
CA VAL A 26 -12.61 -10.68 36.58
C VAL A 26 -12.05 -9.53 35.75
N SER A 27 -11.33 -8.60 36.40
CA SER A 27 -10.54 -7.59 35.70
C SER A 27 -9.51 -8.32 34.85
N MET A 28 -9.78 -8.43 33.55
CA MET A 28 -8.76 -8.86 32.61
C MET A 28 -7.69 -7.77 32.57
N PRO A 29 -6.39 -8.11 32.73
CA PRO A 29 -5.35 -7.15 32.44
C PRO A 29 -5.53 -6.71 30.99
N THR A 30 -5.63 -5.40 30.78
CA THR A 30 -5.47 -4.78 29.46
C THR A 30 -4.08 -5.16 28.96
N MET A 31 -3.99 -6.27 28.21
CA MET A 31 -2.87 -6.45 27.32
C MET A 31 -2.94 -5.29 26.34
N ALA A 32 -1.93 -4.43 26.33
CA ALA A 32 -1.68 -3.57 25.20
C ALA A 32 -1.65 -4.49 23.98
N TYR A 33 -2.66 -4.38 23.12
CA TYR A 33 -2.61 -4.94 21.79
C TYR A 33 -1.50 -4.16 21.10
N GLU A 34 -0.30 -4.73 21.04
CA GLU A 34 0.69 -4.30 20.07
C GLU A 34 0.07 -4.65 18.72
N PRO A 35 -0.32 -3.67 17.88
CA PRO A 35 -0.74 -3.97 16.54
C PRO A 35 0.39 -4.77 15.86
N PRO A 36 0.05 -5.71 14.97
CA PRO A 36 1.06 -6.43 14.21
C PRO A 36 2.03 -5.38 13.69
N GLN A 37 3.30 -5.51 14.06
CA GLN A 37 4.34 -4.60 13.60
C GLN A 37 4.28 -4.66 12.07
N GLY A 38 3.65 -3.66 11.44
CA GLY A 38 3.74 -3.44 10.01
C GLY A 38 5.20 -3.58 9.66
N SER A 39 5.50 -4.47 8.71
CA SER A 39 6.83 -4.98 8.38
C SER A 39 7.90 -3.96 8.75
N GLN A 40 8.69 -4.28 9.78
CA GLN A 40 9.89 -3.52 10.04
C GLN A 40 10.72 -3.63 8.77
N CYS A 41 11.06 -2.50 8.16
CA CYS A 41 12.00 -2.47 7.06
C CYS A 41 13.24 -3.25 7.45
N SER A 42 13.43 -4.37 6.76
CA SER A 42 14.63 -5.17 6.94
C SER A 42 15.83 -4.28 6.63
N ASN A 43 16.77 -4.15 7.58
CA ASN A 43 18.03 -3.42 7.41
C ASN A 43 18.92 -3.99 6.27
N SER A 44 18.49 -5.03 5.56
CA SER A 44 19.16 -5.54 4.38
C SER A 44 18.65 -4.82 3.12
N GLN A 45 19.17 -3.62 2.84
CA GLN A 45 19.12 -3.15 1.45
C GLN A 45 19.84 -4.18 0.57
N PRO A 46 19.25 -4.61 -0.57
CA PRO A 46 19.96 -5.45 -1.52
C PRO A 46 21.27 -4.77 -1.90
N THR A 47 22.37 -5.50 -1.83
CA THR A 47 23.66 -5.02 -2.33
C THR A 47 23.52 -4.67 -3.80
N LYS A 48 23.82 -3.41 -4.16
CA LYS A 48 23.83 -2.93 -5.56
C LYS A 48 24.74 -3.83 -6.40
N SER A 49 24.16 -4.76 -7.16
CA SER A 49 24.91 -5.66 -8.05
C SER A 49 24.88 -5.13 -9.47
N PHE A 50 26.05 -4.99 -10.09
CA PHE A 50 26.17 -4.61 -11.49
C PHE A 50 25.76 -5.78 -12.39
N VAL A 51 24.60 -5.70 -13.05
CA VAL A 51 24.13 -6.75 -13.97
C VAL A 51 24.09 -6.24 -15.41
N VAL A 52 25.11 -6.53 -16.22
CA VAL A 52 25.13 -6.19 -17.65
C VAL A 52 23.81 -6.62 -18.32
N ASN A 53 23.12 -5.69 -18.98
CA ASN A 53 21.87 -5.92 -19.71
C ASN A 53 22.00 -7.15 -20.65
N PRO A 54 21.34 -8.29 -20.36
CA PRO A 54 21.37 -9.41 -21.28
C PRO A 54 20.52 -9.06 -22.51
N PRO A 55 20.91 -9.53 -23.70
CA PRO A 55 20.13 -9.34 -24.91
C PRO A 55 18.68 -9.81 -24.72
N GLY A 56 17.71 -8.95 -24.99
CA GLY A 56 16.28 -9.31 -25.02
C GLY A 56 15.41 -8.80 -23.87
N VAL A 57 15.98 -8.18 -22.83
CA VAL A 57 15.23 -7.50 -21.77
C VAL A 57 14.56 -6.23 -22.32
N VAL A 58 13.34 -5.95 -21.85
CA VAL A 58 12.60 -4.73 -22.18
C VAL A 58 13.03 -3.64 -21.23
N LYS A 59 13.56 -2.52 -21.76
CA LYS A 59 13.78 -1.33 -20.94
C LYS A 59 12.47 -0.53 -20.88
N LEU A 60 12.10 -0.10 -19.68
CA LEU A 60 10.79 0.52 -19.47
C LEU A 60 10.68 1.89 -20.14
N ASP A 61 11.79 2.64 -20.21
CA ASP A 61 11.86 3.93 -20.91
C ASP A 61 11.60 3.81 -22.42
N GLU A 62 11.91 2.67 -23.04
CA GLU A 62 11.57 2.40 -24.46
C GLU A 62 10.06 2.34 -24.70
N LEU A 63 9.26 2.11 -23.65
CA LEU A 63 7.80 2.01 -23.73
C LEU A 63 7.08 3.31 -23.35
N ASP A 64 7.74 4.24 -22.64
CA ASP A 64 7.10 5.45 -22.11
C ASP A 64 6.31 6.22 -23.17
N LYS A 65 6.86 6.38 -24.38
CA LYS A 65 6.19 7.12 -25.45
C LYS A 65 4.92 6.47 -26.01
N TYR A 66 4.69 5.19 -25.69
CA TYR A 66 3.50 4.43 -26.10
C TYR A 66 2.54 4.18 -24.94
N MET A 67 2.90 4.60 -23.73
CA MET A 67 2.13 4.38 -22.52
C MET A 67 1.47 5.68 -22.10
N THR A 68 0.15 5.65 -21.91
CA THR A 68 -0.59 6.80 -21.36
C THR A 68 -1.46 6.35 -20.20
N ILE A 69 -1.60 7.22 -19.20
CA ILE A 69 -2.50 6.99 -18.07
C ILE A 69 -3.64 7.99 -18.20
N ASP A 70 -4.88 7.50 -18.17
CA ASP A 70 -6.06 8.36 -18.19
C ASP A 70 -6.46 8.88 -16.80
N GLU A 71 -7.47 9.75 -16.76
CA GLU A 71 -8.04 10.31 -15.53
C GLU A 71 -8.61 9.28 -14.54
N ASN A 72 -8.85 8.05 -14.99
CA ASN A 72 -9.31 6.95 -14.15
C ASN A 72 -8.14 6.06 -13.68
N TYR A 73 -6.92 6.52 -13.90
CA TYR A 73 -5.66 5.82 -13.66
C TYR A 73 -5.45 4.61 -14.58
N LYS A 74 -6.27 4.40 -15.61
CA LYS A 74 -6.08 3.25 -16.51
C LYS A 74 -4.89 3.51 -17.41
N LEU A 75 -4.02 2.52 -17.48
CA LEU A 75 -2.92 2.46 -18.43
C LEU A 75 -3.46 2.05 -19.80
N HIS A 76 -2.99 2.73 -20.85
CA HIS A 76 -3.27 2.40 -22.25
C HIS A 76 -1.95 2.26 -23.00
N PHE A 77 -1.83 1.20 -23.80
CA PHE A 77 -0.66 0.99 -24.65
C PHE A 77 -1.03 1.21 -26.13
N ASP A 78 -0.40 2.21 -26.78
CA ASP A 78 -0.61 2.49 -28.21
C ASP A 78 0.10 1.45 -29.09
N THR A 79 -0.56 0.30 -29.19
CA THR A 79 -0.09 -0.84 -29.98
C THR A 79 0.03 -0.49 -31.47
N LYS A 80 -0.82 0.40 -31.98
CA LYS A 80 -0.79 0.79 -33.40
C LYS A 80 0.47 1.59 -33.71
N GLN A 81 0.78 2.57 -32.87
CA GLN A 81 2.00 3.38 -33.02
C GLN A 81 3.25 2.52 -32.75
N ALA A 82 3.21 1.62 -31.77
CA ALA A 82 4.30 0.67 -31.51
C ALA A 82 4.62 -0.24 -32.72
N ILE A 83 3.60 -0.77 -33.39
CA ILE A 83 3.76 -1.56 -34.63
C ILE A 83 4.30 -0.69 -35.76
N LYS A 84 3.76 0.52 -35.93
CA LYS A 84 4.21 1.47 -36.97
C LYS A 84 5.68 1.84 -36.81
N ASP A 85 6.14 2.01 -35.58
CA ASP A 85 7.53 2.29 -35.23
C ASP A 85 8.43 1.03 -35.25
N SER A 86 7.88 -0.12 -35.69
CA SER A 86 8.61 -1.38 -35.83
C SER A 86 9.23 -1.90 -34.52
N LEU A 87 8.54 -1.70 -33.39
CA LEU A 87 8.95 -2.31 -32.14
C LEU A 87 8.98 -3.85 -32.25
N PRO A 88 9.97 -4.52 -31.65
CA PRO A 88 10.01 -5.98 -31.59
C PRO A 88 8.73 -6.57 -30.98
N PRO A 89 8.22 -7.71 -31.48
CA PRO A 89 7.00 -8.34 -30.94
C PRO A 89 7.02 -8.60 -29.43
N ARG A 90 8.19 -8.89 -28.86
CA ARG A 90 8.37 -9.05 -27.41
C ARG A 90 8.06 -7.78 -26.61
N ILE A 91 8.40 -6.61 -27.15
CA ILE A 91 8.16 -5.31 -26.50
C ILE A 91 6.68 -4.96 -26.60
N ILE A 92 6.06 -5.22 -27.74
CA ILE A 92 4.61 -5.06 -27.93
C ILE A 92 3.84 -5.98 -26.96
N TYR A 93 4.24 -7.26 -26.86
CA TYR A 93 3.64 -8.19 -25.91
C TYR A 93 3.80 -7.73 -24.45
N PHE A 94 4.98 -7.22 -24.09
CA PHE A 94 5.19 -6.61 -22.78
C PHE A 94 4.21 -5.46 -22.55
N GLY A 95 4.09 -4.53 -23.50
CA GLY A 95 3.23 -3.36 -23.36
C GLY A 95 1.76 -3.73 -23.17
N LEU A 96 1.24 -4.65 -23.97
CA LEU A 96 -0.12 -5.20 -23.82
C LEU A 96 -0.32 -5.89 -22.46
N LYS A 97 0.68 -6.62 -21.98
CA LYS A 97 0.61 -7.30 -20.68
C LYS A 97 0.68 -6.31 -19.52
N ALA A 98 1.48 -5.25 -19.65
CA ALA A 98 1.61 -4.15 -18.70
C ALA A 98 0.29 -3.42 -18.52
N GLU A 99 -0.35 -3.02 -19.63
CA GLU A 99 -1.70 -2.44 -19.66
C GLU A 99 -2.70 -3.33 -18.92
N ARG A 100 -2.81 -4.61 -19.32
CA ARG A 100 -3.76 -5.56 -18.71
C ARG A 100 -3.55 -5.68 -17.19
N VAL A 101 -2.30 -5.93 -16.75
CA VAL A 101 -2.03 -6.23 -15.33
C VAL A 101 -2.16 -4.99 -14.44
N ASN A 102 -1.76 -3.81 -14.93
CA ASN A 102 -1.95 -2.55 -14.19
C ASN A 102 -3.43 -2.25 -14.02
N ASN A 103 -4.20 -2.37 -15.10
CA ASN A 103 -5.64 -2.12 -15.05
C ASN A 103 -6.37 -3.13 -14.16
N LYS A 104 -5.90 -4.39 -14.08
CA LYS A 104 -6.40 -5.38 -13.12
C LYS A 104 -6.11 -4.94 -11.67
N MET A 105 -4.88 -4.54 -11.36
CA MET A 105 -4.49 -4.03 -10.04
C MET A 105 -5.35 -2.82 -9.62
N ILE A 106 -5.54 -1.86 -10.53
CA ILE A 106 -6.36 -0.67 -10.29
C ILE A 106 -7.82 -1.06 -10.01
N TYR A 107 -8.37 -1.99 -10.79
CA TYR A 107 -9.71 -2.49 -10.57
C TYR A 107 -9.85 -3.17 -9.20
N GLU A 108 -8.89 -4.03 -8.84
CA GLU A 108 -8.88 -4.74 -7.57
C GLU A 108 -8.79 -3.77 -6.38
N LEU A 109 -7.88 -2.79 -6.41
CA LEU A 109 -7.78 -1.76 -5.37
C LEU A 109 -9.07 -0.93 -5.24
N LYS A 110 -9.71 -0.56 -6.35
CA LYS A 110 -10.97 0.22 -6.32
C LYS A 110 -12.17 -0.59 -5.84
N THR A 111 -12.17 -1.91 -6.06
CA THR A 111 -13.35 -2.76 -5.82
C THR A 111 -13.25 -3.53 -4.50
N TYR A 112 -12.06 -4.02 -4.19
CA TYR A 112 -11.79 -4.93 -3.07
C TYR A 112 -10.86 -4.31 -2.03
N GLU A 113 -10.32 -3.10 -2.29
CA GLU A 113 -9.37 -2.41 -1.40
C GLU A 113 -8.08 -3.22 -1.15
N GLU A 114 -7.80 -4.21 -1.99
CA GLU A 114 -6.64 -5.10 -1.91
C GLU A 114 -6.30 -5.63 -3.31
N VAL A 115 -5.03 -5.94 -3.55
CA VAL A 115 -4.55 -6.58 -4.79
C VAL A 115 -4.42 -8.08 -4.56
N SER A 116 -4.96 -8.89 -5.48
CA SER A 116 -4.88 -10.35 -5.34
C SER A 116 -3.45 -10.87 -5.53
N GLU A 117 -3.07 -11.92 -4.79
CA GLU A 117 -1.76 -12.58 -4.93
C GLU A 117 -1.45 -13.05 -6.37
N GLU A 118 -2.48 -13.38 -7.14
CA GLU A 118 -2.33 -13.67 -8.57
C GLU A 118 -1.84 -12.44 -9.35
N THR A 119 -2.51 -11.29 -9.17
CA THR A 119 -2.13 -10.04 -9.83
C THR A 119 -0.75 -9.58 -9.40
N ILE A 120 -0.44 -9.70 -8.11
CA ILE A 120 0.90 -9.42 -7.56
C ILE A 120 1.97 -10.25 -8.26
N ARG A 121 1.77 -11.57 -8.32
CA ARG A 121 2.72 -12.49 -8.98
C ARG A 121 2.88 -12.15 -10.46
N GLU A 122 1.81 -11.75 -11.15
CA GLU A 122 1.89 -11.32 -12.54
C GLU A 122 2.68 -10.02 -12.72
N ILE A 123 2.49 -9.04 -11.83
CA ILE A 123 3.26 -7.79 -11.79
C ILE A 123 4.74 -8.09 -11.58
N GLU A 124 5.08 -8.88 -10.55
CA GLU A 124 6.46 -9.23 -10.22
C GLU A 124 7.11 -10.03 -11.34
N THR A 125 6.37 -10.94 -11.99
CA THR A 125 6.90 -11.72 -13.13
C THR A 125 7.13 -10.85 -14.36
N LEU A 126 6.21 -9.91 -14.64
CA LEU A 126 6.32 -9.04 -15.81
C LEU A 126 7.46 -8.04 -15.62
N TYR A 127 7.38 -7.28 -14.54
CA TYR A 127 8.25 -6.15 -14.36
C TYR A 127 9.54 -6.47 -13.61
N GLY A 128 9.51 -7.41 -12.66
CA GLY A 128 10.67 -7.80 -11.84
C GLY A 128 11.95 -8.09 -12.63
N PRO A 129 11.91 -8.79 -13.77
CA PRO A 129 13.09 -8.94 -14.63
C PRO A 129 13.55 -7.60 -15.20
N SER A 130 12.68 -6.84 -15.85
CA SER A 130 13.00 -5.54 -16.49
C SER A 130 13.58 -4.54 -15.50
N PHE A 131 13.08 -4.61 -14.27
CA PHE A 131 13.55 -3.86 -13.11
C PHE A 131 14.89 -4.29 -12.54
N LYS A 132 15.56 -5.35 -13.00
CA LYS A 132 16.88 -5.77 -12.49
C LYS A 132 18.05 -5.35 -13.39
N TYR A 133 17.73 -4.79 -14.56
CA TYR A 133 18.69 -4.58 -15.64
C TYR A 133 18.83 -3.11 -16.09
N ILE A 134 17.99 -2.21 -15.56
CA ILE A 134 18.04 -0.79 -15.90
C ILE A 134 19.23 -0.11 -15.19
N SER A 135 19.72 -0.64 -14.06
CA SER A 135 20.71 0.04 -13.19
C SER A 135 22.21 -0.19 -13.48
N SER A 136 22.60 -0.88 -14.57
CA SER A 136 23.92 -1.53 -14.60
C SER A 136 25.06 -0.91 -15.42
N GLN A 137 24.95 0.33 -15.92
CA GLN A 137 26.08 0.98 -16.60
C GLN A 137 26.76 2.02 -15.68
N PRO A 138 28.10 2.08 -15.62
CA PRO A 138 28.82 3.03 -14.78
C PRO A 138 28.73 4.46 -15.32
N LEU A 139 28.11 5.36 -14.56
CA LEU A 139 28.37 6.81 -14.49
C LEU A 139 28.83 7.50 -15.80
N ASP A 140 28.15 7.23 -16.90
CA ASP A 140 28.25 8.00 -18.12
C ASP A 140 27.17 9.08 -18.14
N LYS A 141 27.58 10.29 -18.55
CA LYS A 141 26.79 11.54 -18.61
C LYS A 141 25.53 11.49 -19.51
N TYR A 142 25.14 10.30 -19.95
CA TYR A 142 24.04 10.01 -20.86
C TYR A 142 23.08 8.94 -20.31
N GLN A 143 23.12 8.61 -19.01
CA GLN A 143 22.09 7.77 -18.39
C GLN A 143 20.72 8.44 -18.52
N THR A 144 19.91 7.97 -19.47
CA THR A 144 18.46 7.98 -19.33
C THR A 144 18.12 7.03 -18.20
N ARG A 145 18.08 7.54 -16.97
CA ARG A 145 17.56 6.76 -15.86
C ARG A 145 16.08 6.55 -16.11
N ALA A 146 15.65 5.30 -16.31
CA ALA A 146 14.23 4.93 -16.24
C ALA A 146 13.73 4.93 -14.78
N GLU A 147 14.23 5.87 -13.98
CA GLU A 147 13.80 6.15 -12.62
C GLU A 147 12.70 7.20 -12.69
N ALA A 148 11.65 6.98 -11.93
CA ALA A 148 10.63 7.98 -11.70
C ALA A 148 10.91 8.57 -10.32
N CYS A 149 11.04 9.89 -10.24
CA CYS A 149 11.33 10.56 -8.99
C CYS A 149 12.61 10.07 -8.28
N GLY A 150 13.67 9.77 -9.02
CA GLY A 150 14.95 9.37 -8.42
C GLY A 150 15.00 7.95 -7.84
N GLY A 151 13.96 7.14 -8.07
CA GLY A 151 13.95 5.74 -7.70
C GLY A 151 13.09 4.86 -8.61
N GLY A 152 13.19 3.56 -8.37
CA GLY A 152 12.48 2.50 -9.07
C GLY A 152 12.80 1.18 -8.41
N TYR A 153 12.40 0.05 -8.98
CA TYR A 153 12.64 -1.25 -8.32
C TYR A 153 14.12 -1.63 -8.19
N ASP A 154 14.94 -1.21 -9.17
CA ASP A 154 16.37 -1.51 -9.28
C ASP A 154 17.24 -0.61 -8.37
N ASN A 155 16.72 0.59 -8.11
CA ASN A 155 17.25 1.58 -7.19
C ASN A 155 16.08 2.05 -6.31
N PRO A 156 15.61 1.19 -5.38
CA PRO A 156 14.47 1.51 -4.54
C PRO A 156 14.78 2.74 -3.71
N HIS A 157 13.78 3.59 -3.52
CA HIS A 157 13.84 4.62 -2.49
C HIS A 157 14.21 3.95 -1.17
N ASP A 158 15.12 4.57 -0.43
CA ASP A 158 15.50 4.08 0.88
C ASP A 158 14.25 3.93 1.75
N CYS A 159 14.18 2.86 2.54
CA CYS A 159 13.22 2.83 3.62
C CYS A 159 13.76 3.64 4.80
N PRO A 160 13.18 4.82 5.11
CA PRO A 160 13.62 5.58 6.26
C PRO A 160 13.24 4.84 7.54
N PRO A 161 14.04 4.98 8.62
CA PRO A 161 13.69 4.38 9.91
C PRO A 161 12.41 4.99 10.46
N ARG A 162 11.65 4.19 11.23
CA ARG A 162 10.53 4.68 12.03
C ARG A 162 11.06 5.28 13.33
N LEU A 163 10.83 6.57 13.54
CA LEU A 163 11.34 7.33 14.69
C LEU A 163 10.20 7.85 15.56
N ASP A 164 10.44 7.97 16.87
CA ASP A 164 9.54 8.69 17.78
C ASP A 164 9.56 10.19 17.44
N SER A 165 8.38 10.81 17.34
CA SER A 165 8.22 12.23 17.05
C SER A 165 8.82 13.18 18.11
N GLY A 166 8.97 12.72 19.36
CA GLY A 166 9.25 13.56 20.51
C GLY A 166 8.09 14.45 20.94
N ILE A 167 6.91 14.30 20.33
CA ILE A 167 5.66 14.97 20.71
C ILE A 167 4.85 14.02 21.59
N TYR A 168 4.58 14.45 22.82
CA TYR A 168 3.84 13.64 23.79
C TYR A 168 2.50 14.27 24.18
N ARG A 169 1.47 13.45 24.34
CA ARG A 169 0.13 13.83 24.83
C ARG A 169 -0.42 12.78 25.79
N ASP A 170 -1.42 13.14 26.58
CA ASP A 170 -1.96 12.25 27.60
C ASP A 170 -2.80 11.11 26.98
N THR A 171 -3.46 11.37 25.85
CA THR A 171 -4.33 10.38 25.18
C THR A 171 -3.97 10.15 23.71
N ARG A 172 -4.44 9.03 23.16
CA ARG A 172 -4.35 8.76 21.72
C ARG A 172 -5.08 9.82 20.91
N ASP A 173 -6.28 10.22 21.36
CA ASP A 173 -7.12 11.17 20.65
C ASP A 173 -6.44 12.54 20.56
N ASP A 174 -5.71 12.96 21.61
CA ASP A 174 -4.91 14.20 21.57
C ASP A 174 -3.76 14.12 20.55
N ILE A 175 -3.16 12.94 20.33
CA ILE A 175 -2.17 12.76 19.25
C ILE A 175 -2.87 12.81 17.89
N VAL A 176 -4.02 12.17 17.74
CA VAL A 176 -4.79 12.20 16.49
C VAL A 176 -5.17 13.63 16.12
N ASP A 177 -5.73 14.39 17.08
CA ASP A 177 -6.08 15.79 16.89
C ASP A 177 -4.85 16.61 16.50
N TYR A 178 -3.70 16.39 17.17
CA TYR A 178 -2.44 17.03 16.79
C TYR A 178 -2.02 16.71 15.34
N LEU A 179 -2.13 15.45 14.89
CA LEU A 179 -1.79 15.07 13.52
C LEU A 179 -2.71 15.77 12.50
N LEU A 180 -4.01 15.78 12.78
CA LEU A 180 -5.02 16.43 11.92
C LEU A 180 -4.80 17.96 11.86
N ASP A 181 -4.55 18.60 12.99
CA ASP A 181 -4.26 20.05 13.07
C ASP A 181 -2.98 20.44 12.33
N ASN A 182 -2.03 19.49 12.17
CA ASN A 182 -0.79 19.69 11.41
C ASN A 182 -0.92 19.29 9.92
N GLY A 183 -2.15 19.03 9.47
CA GLY A 183 -2.48 18.79 8.07
C GLY A 183 -2.13 17.39 7.58
N LEU A 184 -2.07 16.41 8.49
CA LEU A 184 -2.12 15.00 8.10
C LEU A 184 -3.57 14.55 7.96
N HIS A 185 -3.80 13.51 7.16
CA HIS A 185 -5.09 12.86 6.99
C HIS A 185 -4.99 11.36 7.24
N ILE A 186 -6.11 10.73 7.60
CA ILE A 186 -6.19 9.27 7.69
C ILE A 186 -6.07 8.67 6.28
N VAL A 187 -5.18 7.69 6.14
CA VAL A 187 -4.93 7.02 4.87
C VAL A 187 -6.11 6.11 4.53
N PRO A 188 -6.61 6.13 3.28
CA PRO A 188 -7.70 5.28 2.87
C PRO A 188 -7.30 3.80 2.94
N ARG A 189 -8.29 2.94 3.21
CA ARG A 189 -8.08 1.50 3.45
C ARG A 189 -7.28 0.79 2.36
N TYR A 190 -7.56 1.09 1.09
CA TYR A 190 -6.84 0.46 -0.03
C TYR A 190 -5.34 0.76 -0.07
N ALA A 191 -4.91 1.81 0.65
CA ALA A 191 -3.54 2.32 0.70
C ALA A 191 -2.89 2.12 2.08
N SER A 192 -3.52 1.38 2.99
CA SER A 192 -3.07 1.27 4.38
C SER A 192 -3.11 -0.19 4.83
N TYR A 193 -2.02 -0.64 5.45
CA TYR A 193 -1.99 -1.93 6.17
C TYR A 193 -2.63 -1.82 7.57
N ASP A 194 -2.62 -0.62 8.16
CA ASP A 194 -3.14 -0.33 9.51
C ASP A 194 -4.23 0.76 9.45
N TYR A 195 -5.31 0.47 8.73
CA TYR A 195 -6.40 1.44 8.53
C TYR A 195 -7.01 1.89 9.87
N GLY A 196 -7.09 3.21 10.07
CA GLY A 196 -7.51 3.81 11.35
C GLY A 196 -6.34 4.37 12.17
N ASP A 197 -5.12 3.94 11.86
CA ASP A 197 -3.90 4.28 12.57
C ASP A 197 -2.78 4.82 11.66
N ASP A 198 -2.90 4.65 10.34
CA ASP A 198 -1.99 5.25 9.36
C ASP A 198 -2.45 6.66 8.95
N TYR A 199 -1.62 7.67 9.23
CA TYR A 199 -1.82 9.07 8.86
C TYR A 199 -0.73 9.53 7.88
N ALA A 200 -1.12 10.32 6.89
CA ALA A 200 -0.22 10.79 5.85
C ALA A 200 -0.26 12.30 5.67
N LYS A 201 0.86 12.87 5.21
CA LYS A 201 0.90 14.20 4.59
C LYS A 201 1.80 14.17 3.38
N VAL A 202 1.30 14.62 2.24
CA VAL A 202 2.05 14.69 0.99
C VAL A 202 3.28 15.58 1.14
N VAL A 203 4.41 15.12 0.61
CA VAL A 203 5.68 15.86 0.58
C VAL A 203 6.29 15.82 -0.82
N SER A 204 7.06 16.85 -1.16
CA SER A 204 7.93 16.81 -2.34
C SER A 204 9.27 16.20 -1.96
N ALA A 205 9.70 15.16 -2.67
CA ALA A 205 10.97 14.48 -2.43
C ALA A 205 11.56 13.98 -3.76
N TYR A 206 12.89 13.81 -3.78
CA TYR A 206 13.62 13.22 -4.90
C TYR A 206 13.32 13.87 -6.28
N GLY A 207 13.10 15.19 -6.28
CA GLY A 207 12.78 15.95 -7.50
C GLY A 207 11.34 15.82 -7.99
N CYS A 208 10.47 15.13 -7.24
CA CYS A 208 9.05 15.04 -7.51
C CYS A 208 8.20 15.78 -6.48
N GLY A 209 7.21 16.50 -6.98
CA GLY A 209 6.12 17.06 -6.19
C GLY A 209 4.78 16.45 -6.62
N GLY A 210 3.71 16.90 -5.97
CA GLY A 210 2.35 16.59 -6.41
C GLY A 210 1.79 15.25 -5.95
N GLY A 211 2.34 14.63 -4.91
CA GLY A 211 1.76 13.43 -4.29
C GLY A 211 2.57 12.13 -4.24
N PRO A 212 3.59 11.88 -5.08
CA PRO A 212 4.28 10.58 -5.09
C PRO A 212 4.95 10.17 -3.77
N PHE A 213 5.17 11.09 -2.84
CA PHE A 213 5.75 10.82 -1.52
C PHE A 213 4.90 11.39 -0.40
N ARG A 214 5.03 10.78 0.78
CA ARG A 214 4.39 11.22 2.02
C ARG A 214 5.34 11.21 3.21
N HIS A 215 4.97 11.99 4.22
CA HIS A 215 5.26 11.69 5.62
C HIS A 215 4.22 10.70 6.11
N GLN A 216 4.64 9.56 6.65
CA GLN A 216 3.77 8.67 7.40
C GLN A 216 3.86 9.02 8.89
N ALA A 217 2.74 8.93 9.60
CA ALA A 217 2.67 9.00 11.06
C ALA A 217 1.69 7.96 11.60
N TRP A 218 2.04 7.36 12.74
CA TRP A 218 1.21 6.39 13.46
C TRP A 218 1.18 6.72 14.95
N PRO A 219 0.00 7.07 15.54
CA PRO A 219 -0.17 7.16 16.98
C PRO A 219 0.32 5.91 17.73
N SER A 220 1.18 6.07 18.73
CA SER A 220 1.83 4.97 19.43
C SER A 220 1.93 5.26 20.94
N PRO A 221 1.66 4.28 21.82
CA PRO A 221 1.83 4.47 23.26
C PRO A 221 3.33 4.59 23.61
N SER A 222 3.64 5.47 24.56
CA SER A 222 4.99 5.65 25.12
C SER A 222 4.89 5.80 26.64
N GLY A 223 5.02 4.68 27.36
CA GLY A 223 4.82 4.63 28.81
C GLY A 223 3.37 4.99 29.19
N SER A 224 3.20 6.04 29.99
CA SER A 224 1.88 6.54 30.42
C SER A 224 1.30 7.63 29.52
N VAL A 225 2.00 7.97 28.44
CA VAL A 225 1.61 9.01 27.47
C VAL A 225 1.55 8.39 26.07
N TRP A 226 1.11 9.18 25.10
CA TRP A 226 1.06 8.85 23.69
C TRP A 226 2.01 9.75 22.90
N THR A 227 2.65 9.18 21.88
CA THR A 227 3.41 9.88 20.83
C THR A 227 2.87 9.44 19.47
N TYR A 228 3.52 9.85 18.39
CA TYR A 228 3.43 9.15 17.12
C TYR A 228 4.81 8.75 16.61
N ARG A 229 4.87 7.60 15.94
CA ARG A 229 6.03 7.21 15.13
C ARG A 229 5.89 7.82 13.76
N TYR A 230 6.99 8.26 13.16
CA TYR A 230 6.97 8.81 11.81
C TYR A 230 8.05 8.18 10.93
N GLN A 231 7.76 8.16 9.63
CA GLN A 231 8.64 7.65 8.58
C GLN A 231 8.61 8.62 7.40
N THR A 232 9.78 9.09 6.96
CA THR A 232 9.84 10.14 5.94
C THR A 232 11.16 10.23 5.17
N PRO A 233 11.12 10.59 3.87
CA PRO A 233 9.97 10.46 2.96
C PRO A 233 9.84 9.01 2.47
N GLU A 234 8.61 8.52 2.33
CA GLU A 234 8.35 7.21 1.70
C GLU A 234 7.44 7.34 0.47
N PRO A 235 7.50 6.38 -0.49
CA PRO A 235 6.55 6.35 -1.61
C PRO A 235 5.11 6.31 -1.11
N ASN A 236 4.24 7.15 -1.68
CA ASN A 236 2.86 7.31 -1.19
C ASN A 236 1.95 6.16 -1.70
N PRO A 237 1.39 5.31 -0.83
CA PRO A 237 0.49 4.22 -1.23
C PRO A 237 -0.88 4.70 -1.72
N GLU A 238 -1.22 5.98 -1.53
CA GLU A 238 -2.46 6.59 -2.02
C GLU A 238 -2.39 6.87 -3.53
N ILE A 239 -2.14 5.85 -4.33
CA ILE A 239 -1.82 5.96 -5.76
C ILE A 239 -2.96 6.54 -6.61
N PHE A 240 -4.16 6.72 -6.06
CA PHE A 240 -5.28 7.42 -6.73
C PHE A 240 -5.42 8.90 -6.35
N SER A 241 -4.50 9.43 -5.53
CA SER A 241 -4.49 10.84 -5.10
C SER A 241 -3.59 11.74 -5.95
N TYR A 242 -2.81 11.18 -6.88
CA TYR A 242 -1.84 11.93 -7.67
C TYR A 242 -1.55 11.31 -9.03
N TRP A 243 -1.09 12.14 -9.97
CA TRP A 243 -0.61 11.69 -11.28
C TRP A 243 0.68 10.90 -11.15
N TRP A 244 0.69 9.69 -11.70
CA TRP A 244 1.85 8.83 -11.60
C TRP A 244 3.02 9.41 -12.40
N PRO A 245 4.23 9.45 -11.82
CA PRO A 245 5.43 9.94 -12.50
C PRO A 245 5.91 8.99 -13.61
N ALA A 246 5.48 7.72 -13.58
CA ALA A 246 5.69 6.75 -14.64
C ALA A 246 4.57 5.70 -14.66
N TYR A 247 4.35 5.06 -15.80
CA TYR A 247 3.26 4.09 -15.97
C TYR A 247 3.35 2.87 -15.04
N TRP A 248 4.55 2.54 -14.57
CA TRP A 248 4.84 1.43 -13.68
C TRP A 248 4.86 1.85 -12.19
N TRP A 249 4.55 3.10 -11.86
CA TRP A 249 4.67 3.65 -10.50
C TRP A 249 3.75 2.99 -9.47
N GLY A 250 2.47 2.75 -9.78
CA GLY A 250 1.57 2.10 -8.84
C GLY A 250 2.04 0.69 -8.43
N PRO A 251 2.39 -0.19 -9.41
CA PRO A 251 3.07 -1.43 -9.11
C PRO A 251 4.31 -1.25 -8.23
N TYR A 252 5.14 -0.24 -8.53
CA TYR A 252 6.34 0.06 -7.75
C TYR A 252 6.08 0.37 -6.31
N VAL A 253 5.15 1.28 -6.05
CA VAL A 253 4.74 1.63 -4.70
C VAL A 253 4.23 0.39 -3.95
N GLN A 254 3.39 -0.42 -4.60
CA GLN A 254 2.88 -1.66 -4.01
C GLN A 254 4.00 -2.63 -3.64
N TRP A 255 4.96 -2.83 -4.54
CA TRP A 255 6.09 -3.72 -4.28
C TRP A 255 6.98 -3.19 -3.17
N TRP A 256 7.24 -1.88 -3.16
CA TRP A 256 8.08 -1.24 -2.15
C TRP A 256 7.53 -1.49 -0.75
N HIS A 257 6.23 -1.21 -0.54
CA HIS A 257 5.55 -1.41 0.75
C HIS A 257 5.41 -2.88 1.18
N ARG A 258 5.57 -3.84 0.25
CA ARG A 258 5.60 -5.28 0.59
C ARG A 258 6.98 -5.80 0.96
N ASN A 259 8.03 -5.11 0.52
CA ASN A 259 9.41 -5.58 0.66
C ASN A 259 10.23 -4.80 1.69
N TYR A 260 9.76 -3.62 2.08
CA TYR A 260 10.34 -2.77 3.10
C TYR A 260 9.24 -2.44 4.11
#